data_AF-A0A6P4EQK0-F1
#
_entry.id   AF-A0A6P4EQK0-F1
#
_cell.length_a   1.000
_cell.length_b   1.000
_cell.length_c   1.000
_cell.angle_alpha   90.00
_cell.angle_beta   90.00
_cell.angle_gamma   90.00
#
_symmetry.space_group_name_H-M   'P 1'
#
loop_
_entity.id
_entity.type
_entity.pdbx_description
1 polymer ?
#
loop_
_entity_poly.entity_id
_entity_poly.type
_entity_poly.pdbx_seq_one_letter_code
_entity_poly.pdbx_strand_id
1 'polypeptide(L)'
;MSAIMQSGTPSPSTDLHTPLSVIHGFVKAVENGSICKELAQECILYVFGHNIQGVSKATRYLSAEIKNVFEHEHFEEACFLREGLEIIMKERFARTFDIERRKTSHLCMDRNVYNVPGDILVTPPRPANFDMDKLQFIEATGTLKRLRDSESGYTFGIGHSAAIHLTLGYRHHGQGIEIYLAVYEKYYPISVNMSSLPYNPPNGNDTEEDS
;
A
#
# COMPACT_ATOMS: atom_id res chain seq x y z
N MET A 1 9.81 -4.68 61.27
CA MET A 1 8.86 -4.15 60.27
C MET A 1 9.69 -3.68 59.08
N SER A 2 9.88 -4.52 58.08
CA SER A 2 10.74 -4.24 56.92
C SER A 2 9.87 -3.93 55.71
N ALA A 3 10.09 -2.76 55.12
CA ALA A 3 9.33 -2.26 53.99
C ALA A 3 9.73 -2.98 52.70
N ILE A 4 8.72 -3.42 51.95
CA ILE A 4 8.84 -4.03 50.63
C ILE A 4 9.02 -2.88 49.63
N MET A 5 10.20 -2.78 49.01
CA MET A 5 10.41 -1.93 47.84
C MET A 5 9.80 -2.62 46.62
N GLN A 6 8.66 -2.10 46.15
CA GLN A 6 8.08 -2.50 44.88
C GLN A 6 8.86 -1.81 43.75
N SER A 7 9.58 -2.60 42.96
CA SER A 7 10.16 -2.20 41.69
C SER A 7 9.03 -2.01 40.67
N GLY A 8 8.74 -0.76 40.30
CA GLY A 8 7.85 -0.45 39.19
C GLY A 8 8.41 -1.03 37.89
N THR A 9 7.69 -1.97 37.29
CA THR A 9 7.95 -2.45 35.94
C THR A 9 7.63 -1.33 34.94
N PRO A 10 8.56 -0.95 34.04
CA PRO A 10 8.25 -0.04 32.96
C PRO A 10 7.21 -0.70 32.06
N SER A 11 6.07 -0.03 31.91
CA SER A 11 5.04 -0.38 30.94
C SER A 11 5.68 -0.44 29.55
N PRO A 12 5.38 -1.44 28.70
CA PRO A 12 5.90 -1.45 27.34
C PRO A 12 5.37 -0.21 26.62
N SER A 13 6.29 0.71 26.28
CA SER A 13 6.02 1.87 25.47
C SER A 13 5.34 1.39 24.19
N THR A 14 4.16 1.92 23.92
CA THR A 14 3.44 1.71 22.66
C THR A 14 4.33 2.35 21.60
N ASP A 15 5.11 1.53 20.88
CA ASP A 15 5.97 2.01 19.81
C ASP A 15 5.07 2.65 18.75
N LEU A 16 5.05 3.98 18.76
CA LEU A 16 4.27 4.76 17.82
C LEU A 16 4.98 4.65 16.48
N HIS A 17 4.49 3.77 15.60
CA HIS A 17 5.03 3.62 14.27
C HIS A 17 4.80 4.91 13.48
N THR A 18 5.87 5.67 13.27
CA THR A 18 5.85 6.83 12.37
C THR A 18 5.72 6.34 10.92
N PRO A 19 5.11 7.11 10.00
CA PRO A 19 5.04 6.74 8.58
C PRO A 19 6.38 6.32 8.00
N LEU A 20 7.44 7.06 8.34
CA LEU A 20 8.80 6.77 7.89
C LEU A 20 9.30 5.41 8.40
N SER A 21 9.06 5.09 9.67
CA SER A 21 9.46 3.79 10.23
C SER A 21 8.75 2.60 9.56
N VAL A 22 7.49 2.78 9.15
CA VAL A 22 6.72 1.76 8.43
C VAL A 22 7.28 1.55 7.02
N ILE A 23 7.57 2.64 6.29
CA ILE A 23 8.18 2.58 4.96
C ILE A 23 9.55 1.91 5.03
N HIS A 24 10.41 2.31 5.96
CA HIS A 24 11.74 1.70 6.13
C HIS A 24 11.65 0.24 6.54
N GLY A 25 10.71 -0.11 7.43
CA GLY A 25 10.44 -1.50 7.82
C GLY A 25 10.07 -2.35 6.60
N PHE A 26 9.14 -1.86 5.78
CA PHE A 26 8.74 -2.52 4.54
C PHE A 26 9.89 -2.67 3.54
N VAL A 27 10.62 -1.59 3.23
CA VAL A 27 11.75 -1.61 2.29
C VAL A 27 12.81 -2.61 2.75
N LYS A 28 13.22 -2.52 4.03
CA LYS A 28 14.19 -3.44 4.62
C LYS A 28 13.71 -4.89 4.55
N ALA A 29 12.42 -5.15 4.78
CA ALA A 29 11.83 -6.48 4.69
C ALA A 29 11.81 -7.03 3.25
N VAL A 30 11.64 -6.15 2.24
CA VAL A 30 11.77 -6.54 0.82
C VAL A 30 13.21 -6.89 0.50
N GLU A 31 14.16 -6.03 0.85
CA GLU A 31 15.59 -6.21 0.55
C GLU A 31 16.17 -7.46 1.21
N ASN A 32 15.86 -7.68 2.49
CA ASN A 32 16.33 -8.87 3.20
C ASN A 32 15.55 -10.15 2.83
N GLY A 33 14.41 -10.03 2.13
CA GLY A 33 13.54 -11.16 1.76
C GLY A 33 12.67 -11.71 2.89
N SER A 34 12.45 -10.95 3.96
CA SER A 34 11.58 -11.33 5.10
C SER A 34 10.15 -10.79 4.99
N ILE A 35 9.81 -10.14 3.87
CA ILE A 35 8.53 -9.44 3.65
C ILE A 35 7.27 -10.29 3.88
N CYS A 36 7.36 -11.62 3.73
CA CYS A 36 6.25 -12.54 4.00
C CYS A 36 5.66 -12.37 5.42
N LYS A 37 6.47 -11.94 6.40
CA LYS A 37 6.02 -11.73 7.79
C LYS A 37 5.25 -10.43 8.00
N GLU A 38 5.46 -9.45 7.13
CA GLU A 38 4.85 -8.12 7.22
C GLU A 38 3.56 -8.04 6.40
N LEU A 39 3.38 -8.91 5.41
CA LEU A 39 2.22 -8.92 4.52
C LEU A 39 1.04 -9.66 5.12
N ALA A 40 -0.14 -9.08 4.99
CA ALA A 40 -1.40 -9.76 5.27
C ALA A 40 -1.60 -10.96 4.34
N GLN A 41 -2.31 -11.98 4.82
CA GLN A 41 -2.65 -13.17 4.02
C GLN A 41 -3.33 -12.79 2.68
N GLU A 42 -4.24 -11.81 2.72
CA GLU A 42 -5.02 -11.28 1.60
C GLU A 42 -4.45 -9.94 1.08
N CYS A 43 -3.13 -9.73 1.15
CA CYS A 43 -2.51 -8.50 0.68
C CYS A 43 -2.65 -8.29 -0.84
N ILE A 44 -2.68 -7.04 -1.26
CA ILE A 44 -2.63 -6.62 -2.65
C ILE A 44 -1.31 -5.90 -2.89
N LEU A 45 -0.57 -6.35 -3.89
CA LEU A 45 0.62 -5.69 -4.40
C LEU A 45 0.29 -5.16 -5.80
N TYR A 46 0.41 -3.85 -5.98
CA TYR A 46 0.25 -3.19 -7.26
C TYR A 46 1.58 -2.59 -7.72
N VAL A 47 2.15 -3.07 -8.81
CA VAL A 47 3.49 -2.65 -9.26
C VAL A 47 3.45 -2.29 -10.73
N PHE A 48 3.66 -1.02 -11.06
CA PHE A 48 3.74 -0.51 -12.45
C PHE A 48 2.61 -1.00 -13.36
N GLY A 49 1.38 -1.06 -12.84
CA GLY A 49 0.21 -1.53 -13.57
C GLY A 49 -0.19 -2.99 -13.31
N HIS A 50 0.71 -3.80 -12.73
CA HIS A 50 0.44 -5.19 -12.40
C HIS A 50 -0.26 -5.32 -11.05
N ASN A 51 -1.33 -6.11 -10.99
CA ASN A 51 -2.05 -6.41 -9.76
C ASN A 51 -1.74 -7.85 -9.33
N ILE A 52 -1.17 -8.02 -8.14
CA ILE A 52 -0.79 -9.29 -7.54
C ILE A 52 -1.53 -9.44 -6.21
N GLN A 53 -2.22 -10.56 -6.02
CA GLN A 53 -3.07 -10.80 -4.85
C GLN A 53 -2.58 -12.00 -4.05
N GLY A 54 -2.54 -11.84 -2.73
CA GLY A 54 -2.16 -12.86 -1.75
C GLY A 54 -0.66 -12.90 -1.45
N VAL A 55 -0.33 -13.17 -0.17
CA VAL A 55 1.03 -13.11 0.38
C VAL A 55 2.05 -13.94 -0.40
N SER A 56 1.70 -15.15 -0.82
CA SER A 56 2.63 -16.04 -1.54
C SER A 56 3.03 -15.50 -2.90
N LYS A 57 2.07 -14.95 -3.66
CA LYS A 57 2.33 -14.37 -4.98
C LYS A 57 3.07 -13.04 -4.84
N ALA A 58 2.65 -12.20 -3.91
CA ALA A 58 3.28 -10.92 -3.63
C ALA A 58 4.75 -11.10 -3.19
N THR A 59 5.03 -12.01 -2.26
CA THR A 59 6.40 -12.32 -1.80
C THR A 59 7.28 -12.81 -2.94
N ARG A 60 6.77 -13.75 -3.76
CA ARG A 60 7.51 -14.26 -4.91
C ARG A 60 7.81 -13.14 -5.91
N TYR A 61 6.82 -12.29 -6.20
CA TYR A 61 6.97 -11.18 -7.12
C TYR A 61 7.98 -10.15 -6.61
N LEU A 62 7.87 -9.70 -5.36
CA LEU A 62 8.84 -8.77 -4.75
C LEU A 62 10.25 -9.35 -4.75
N SER A 63 10.40 -10.65 -4.48
CA SER A 63 11.72 -11.29 -4.50
C SER A 63 12.31 -11.34 -5.90
N ALA A 64 11.52 -11.74 -6.90
CA ALA A 64 11.99 -11.95 -8.27
C ALA A 64 12.19 -10.63 -9.04
N GLU A 65 11.23 -9.72 -8.94
CA GLU A 65 11.12 -8.53 -9.80
C GLU A 65 11.65 -7.25 -9.13
N ILE A 66 11.63 -7.18 -7.80
CA ILE A 66 12.09 -5.98 -7.07
C ILE A 66 13.45 -6.26 -6.43
N LYS A 67 13.52 -7.08 -5.37
CA LYS A 67 14.74 -7.33 -4.60
C LYS A 67 15.95 -7.73 -5.46
N ASN A 68 15.76 -8.66 -6.40
CA ASN A 68 16.88 -9.19 -7.19
C ASN A 68 17.32 -8.25 -8.34
N VAL A 69 16.50 -7.24 -8.66
CA VAL A 69 16.67 -6.40 -9.85
C VAL A 69 16.98 -4.96 -9.47
N PHE A 70 16.39 -4.47 -8.38
CA PHE A 70 16.44 -3.08 -7.95
C PHE A 70 16.85 -2.95 -6.48
N GLU A 71 17.52 -1.85 -6.19
CA GLU A 71 17.81 -1.33 -4.86
C GLU A 71 16.88 -0.15 -4.59
N HIS A 72 16.32 -0.08 -3.38
CA HIS A 72 15.52 1.06 -2.94
C HIS A 72 16.45 2.13 -2.39
N GLU A 73 16.44 3.31 -3.01
CA GLU A 73 17.23 4.46 -2.55
C GLU A 73 16.33 5.67 -2.23
N HIS A 74 16.80 6.55 -1.34
CA HIS A 74 16.22 7.88 -1.09
C HIS A 74 14.77 7.92 -0.58
N PHE A 75 14.36 6.94 0.25
CA PHE A 75 13.09 7.01 1.00
C PHE A 75 13.27 7.81 2.30
N GLU A 76 13.60 9.09 2.19
CA GLU A 76 13.96 9.93 3.35
C GLU A 76 12.74 10.55 4.03
N GLU A 77 11.66 10.73 3.28
CA GLU A 77 10.43 11.35 3.73
C GLU A 77 9.25 10.40 3.53
N ALA A 78 8.34 10.40 4.50
CA ALA A 78 7.07 9.71 4.42
C ALA A 78 6.01 10.47 5.19
N CYS A 79 4.78 10.47 4.69
CA CYS A 79 3.66 11.13 5.31
C CYS A 79 2.41 10.25 5.26
N PHE A 80 1.42 10.61 6.05
CA PHE A 80 0.08 10.05 5.89
C PHE A 80 -0.51 10.53 4.57
N LEU A 81 -1.19 9.63 3.87
CA LEU A 81 -1.89 9.94 2.65
C LEU A 81 -2.99 10.96 2.93
N ARG A 82 -3.20 11.92 2.03
CA ARG A 82 -4.28 12.90 2.17
C ARG A 82 -5.64 12.21 2.12
N GLU A 83 -6.61 12.67 2.90
CA GLU A 83 -7.95 12.07 3.02
C GLU A 83 -8.63 11.80 1.66
N GLY A 84 -8.58 12.75 0.73
CA GLY A 84 -9.16 12.56 -0.61
C GLY A 84 -8.47 11.44 -1.41
N LEU A 85 -7.15 11.28 -1.28
CA LEU A 85 -6.41 10.19 -1.93
C LEU A 85 -6.64 8.86 -1.22
N GLU A 86 -6.81 8.88 0.09
CA GLU A 86 -7.19 7.71 0.88
C GLU A 86 -8.52 7.13 0.41
N ILE A 87 -9.54 7.97 0.21
CA ILE A 87 -10.84 7.56 -0.33
C ILE A 87 -10.66 6.90 -1.70
N ILE A 88 -9.86 7.51 -2.58
CA ILE A 88 -9.57 6.94 -3.91
C ILE A 88 -8.88 5.58 -3.80
N MET A 89 -7.91 5.42 -2.89
CA MET A 89 -7.23 4.14 -2.67
C MET A 89 -8.20 3.08 -2.15
N LYS A 90 -9.06 3.44 -1.18
CA LYS A 90 -10.10 2.55 -0.66
C LYS A 90 -11.04 2.12 -1.77
N GLU A 91 -11.58 3.03 -2.57
CA GLU A 91 -12.49 2.72 -3.68
C GLU A 91 -11.83 1.88 -4.78
N ARG A 92 -10.60 2.24 -5.18
CA ARG A 92 -9.84 1.56 -6.23
C ARG A 92 -9.60 0.09 -5.90
N PHE A 93 -9.32 -0.22 -4.63
CA PHE A 93 -8.98 -1.58 -4.19
C PHE A 93 -10.11 -2.30 -3.44
N ALA A 94 -11.23 -1.63 -3.10
CA ALA A 94 -12.37 -2.23 -2.39
C ALA A 94 -12.88 -3.49 -3.07
N ARG A 95 -13.10 -3.44 -4.39
CA ARG A 95 -13.57 -4.61 -5.17
C ARG A 95 -12.60 -5.78 -5.10
N THR A 96 -11.30 -5.50 -5.07
CA THR A 96 -10.27 -6.54 -5.02
C THR A 96 -10.27 -7.24 -3.66
N PHE A 97 -10.35 -6.47 -2.57
CA PHE A 97 -10.51 -7.04 -1.22
C PHE A 97 -11.81 -7.84 -1.10
N ASP A 98 -12.91 -7.34 -1.67
CA ASP A 98 -14.20 -8.03 -1.67
C ASP A 98 -14.17 -9.38 -2.38
N ILE A 99 -13.48 -9.48 -3.52
CA ILE A 99 -13.36 -10.71 -4.30
C ILE A 99 -12.57 -11.77 -3.53
N GLU A 100 -11.43 -11.39 -2.93
CA GLU A 100 -10.61 -12.33 -2.17
C GLU A 100 -11.34 -12.85 -0.93
N ARG A 101 -12.07 -11.97 -0.23
CA ARG A 101 -12.93 -12.37 0.90
C ARG A 101 -13.97 -13.42 0.51
N ARG A 102 -14.62 -13.29 -0.64
CA ARG A 102 -15.63 -14.27 -1.06
C ARG A 102 -14.99 -15.64 -1.26
N LYS A 103 -13.79 -15.72 -1.85
CA LYS A 103 -13.07 -16.99 -2.04
C LYS A 103 -12.77 -17.69 -0.73
N THR A 104 -12.33 -16.95 0.29
CA THR A 104 -12.05 -17.53 1.62
C THR A 104 -13.33 -17.97 2.35
N SER A 105 -14.45 -17.25 2.17
CA SER A 105 -15.75 -17.66 2.74
C SER A 105 -16.34 -18.93 2.10
N HIS A 106 -16.20 -19.11 0.79
CA HIS A 106 -16.76 -20.28 0.08
C HIS A 106 -16.01 -21.59 0.41
N LEU A 107 -14.69 -21.52 0.64
CA LEU A 107 -13.90 -22.70 1.02
C LEU A 107 -14.23 -23.24 2.43
N CYS A 108 -15.01 -22.51 3.23
CA CYS A 108 -15.47 -22.96 4.54
C CYS A 108 -16.84 -23.66 4.50
N MET A 109 -17.59 -23.58 3.38
CA MET A 109 -18.92 -24.21 3.26
C MET A 109 -18.90 -25.63 2.69
N ASP A 110 -17.82 -26.04 2.01
CA ASP A 110 -17.75 -27.34 1.32
C ASP A 110 -17.25 -28.52 2.19
N ARG A 111 -17.09 -28.36 3.51
CA ARG A 111 -16.54 -29.40 4.40
C ARG A 111 -17.50 -30.05 5.40
N ASN A 112 -18.80 -29.79 5.32
CA ASN A 112 -19.80 -30.52 6.10
C ASN A 112 -21.03 -30.88 5.26
N VAL A 113 -20.85 -31.74 4.26
CA VAL A 113 -21.96 -32.49 3.67
C VAL A 113 -21.95 -33.90 4.27
N TYR A 114 -22.33 -33.98 5.54
CA TYR A 114 -22.94 -35.19 6.08
C TYR A 114 -24.45 -34.99 6.01
N ASN A 115 -25.12 -35.91 5.32
CA ASN A 115 -26.57 -36.04 5.13
C ASN A 115 -27.39 -35.57 6.35
N VAL A 116 -28.03 -34.40 6.26
CA VAL A 116 -29.17 -34.04 7.11
C VAL A 116 -30.25 -33.41 6.22
N PRO A 117 -31.41 -34.07 6.02
CA PRO A 117 -32.55 -33.48 5.33
C PRO A 117 -33.30 -32.59 6.33
N GLY A 118 -33.08 -31.28 6.20
CA GLY A 118 -33.85 -30.25 6.89
C GLY A 118 -33.61 -28.94 6.15
N ASP A 119 -34.64 -28.13 5.99
CA ASP A 119 -34.58 -26.83 5.32
C ASP A 119 -33.58 -25.90 6.03
N ILE A 120 -32.31 -25.96 5.62
CA ILE A 120 -31.27 -25.06 6.09
C ILE A 120 -31.53 -23.73 5.40
N LEU A 121 -32.15 -22.81 6.13
CA LEU A 121 -32.16 -21.40 5.80
C LEU A 121 -30.70 -20.94 5.70
N VAL A 122 -30.20 -20.89 4.46
CA VAL A 122 -28.90 -20.33 4.12
C VAL A 122 -28.97 -18.85 4.46
N THR A 123 -28.53 -18.48 5.67
CA THR A 123 -28.26 -17.06 5.95
C THR A 123 -27.16 -16.64 4.97
N PRO A 124 -27.39 -15.62 4.13
CA PRO A 124 -26.35 -15.10 3.27
C PRO A 124 -25.13 -14.75 4.12
N PRO A 125 -23.90 -14.96 3.62
CA PRO A 125 -22.69 -14.63 4.37
C PRO A 125 -22.84 -13.22 4.93
N ARG A 126 -22.90 -13.09 6.27
CA ARG A 126 -22.88 -11.78 6.90
C ARG A 126 -21.63 -11.06 6.39
N PRO A 127 -21.71 -9.76 6.04
CA PRO A 127 -20.53 -9.01 5.70
C PRO A 127 -19.55 -9.13 6.87
N ALA A 128 -18.50 -9.94 6.71
CA ALA A 128 -17.34 -9.82 7.55
C ALA A 128 -16.83 -8.39 7.32
N ASN A 129 -16.84 -7.58 8.38
CA ASN A 129 -16.31 -6.23 8.39
C ASN A 129 -14.80 -6.32 8.10
N PHE A 130 -14.45 -6.42 6.82
CA PHE A 130 -13.14 -6.00 6.37
C PHE A 130 -13.16 -4.49 6.54
N ASP A 131 -12.69 -4.09 7.70
CA ASP A 131 -12.78 -2.72 8.15
C ASP A 131 -11.71 -1.93 7.41
N MET A 132 -11.98 -1.61 6.14
CA MET A 132 -11.17 -0.70 5.35
C MET A 132 -11.00 0.63 6.10
N ASP A 133 -11.92 0.96 7.01
CA ASP A 133 -11.84 2.14 7.87
C ASP A 133 -10.76 2.02 8.94
N LYS A 134 -10.22 0.81 9.19
CA LYS A 134 -9.04 0.58 10.04
C LYS A 134 -7.71 0.63 9.30
N LEU A 135 -7.71 0.68 7.96
CA LEU A 135 -6.47 0.82 7.21
C LEU A 135 -5.99 2.26 7.29
N GLN A 136 -4.72 2.40 7.68
CA GLN A 136 -3.99 3.64 7.56
C GLN A 136 -3.19 3.63 6.27
N PHE A 137 -3.17 4.76 5.58
CA PHE A 137 -2.45 4.91 4.33
C PHE A 137 -1.31 5.90 4.52
N ILE A 138 -0.14 5.50 4.07
CA ILE A 138 1.06 6.32 4.08
C ILE A 138 1.69 6.29 2.70
N GLU A 139 2.39 7.35 2.36
CA GLU A 139 3.10 7.47 1.11
C GLU A 139 4.53 7.97 1.32
N ALA A 140 5.41 7.57 0.42
CA ALA A 140 6.78 8.04 0.36
C ALA A 140 7.24 8.07 -1.10
N THR A 141 8.14 9.00 -1.40
CA THR A 141 8.87 9.04 -2.67
C THR A 141 10.26 8.49 -2.48
N GLY A 142 10.74 7.74 -3.46
CA GLY A 142 12.10 7.23 -3.49
C GLY A 142 12.51 6.86 -4.90
N THR A 143 13.57 6.10 -5.03
CA THR A 143 14.12 5.67 -6.31
C THR A 143 14.32 4.16 -6.29
N LEU A 144 13.94 3.48 -7.38
CA LEU A 144 14.42 2.14 -7.67
C LEU A 144 15.60 2.24 -8.61
N LYS A 145 16.77 1.81 -8.14
CA LYS A 145 17.99 1.77 -8.93
C LYS A 145 18.30 0.34 -9.32
N ARG A 146 18.54 0.10 -10.61
CA ARG A 146 18.81 -1.24 -11.13
C ARG A 146 20.19 -1.72 -10.64
N LEU A 147 20.24 -2.91 -10.06
CA LEU A 147 21.46 -3.51 -9.50
C LEU A 147 22.45 -4.00 -10.58
N ARG A 148 21.94 -4.46 -11.74
CA ARG A 148 22.75 -5.00 -12.83
C ARG A 148 22.17 -4.61 -14.17
N ASP A 149 23.04 -4.34 -15.14
CA ASP A 149 22.66 -4.25 -16.55
C ASP A 149 22.35 -5.65 -17.09
N SER A 150 21.17 -6.19 -16.73
CA SER A 150 20.72 -7.43 -17.35
C SER A 150 20.28 -7.12 -18.78
N GLU A 151 20.97 -7.70 -19.76
CA GLU A 151 20.56 -7.71 -21.18
C GLU A 151 19.22 -8.40 -21.41
N SER A 152 18.68 -9.11 -20.41
CA SER A 152 17.34 -9.68 -20.47
C SER A 152 16.30 -8.57 -20.55
N GLY A 153 15.80 -8.37 -21.77
CA GLY A 153 14.80 -7.38 -22.11
C GLY A 153 13.55 -7.47 -21.24
N TYR A 154 13.07 -6.28 -20.87
CA TYR A 154 11.81 -5.99 -20.20
C TYR A 154 11.72 -6.46 -18.75
N THR A 155 11.80 -5.49 -17.84
CA THR A 155 11.12 -5.63 -16.53
C THR A 155 9.89 -4.72 -16.49
N PHE A 156 10.00 -3.39 -16.59
CA PHE A 156 8.78 -2.53 -16.59
C PHE A 156 8.91 -1.24 -17.43
N GLY A 157 9.85 -1.21 -18.39
CA GLY A 157 10.23 0.05 -19.07
C GLY A 157 10.85 1.09 -18.13
N ILE A 158 11.23 0.65 -16.93
CA ILE A 158 12.02 1.40 -15.96
C ILE A 158 13.47 1.28 -16.42
N GLY A 159 14.12 2.41 -16.68
CA GLY A 159 15.53 2.45 -17.09
C GLY A 159 16.48 1.99 -15.97
N HIS A 160 17.72 2.46 -15.99
CA HIS A 160 18.69 2.15 -14.91
C HIS A 160 18.26 2.70 -13.54
N SER A 161 17.40 3.71 -13.52
CA SER A 161 16.83 4.30 -12.32
C SER A 161 15.44 4.86 -12.63
N ALA A 162 14.51 4.75 -11.68
CA ALA A 162 13.24 5.48 -11.73
C ALA A 162 12.83 5.98 -10.35
N ALA A 163 12.41 7.24 -10.32
CA ALA A 163 11.67 7.77 -9.20
C ALA A 163 10.33 7.04 -9.08
N ILE A 164 10.00 6.62 -7.87
CA ILE A 164 8.78 5.90 -7.56
C ILE A 164 8.02 6.57 -6.42
N HIS A 165 6.71 6.45 -6.49
CA HIS A 165 5.79 6.77 -5.43
C HIS A 165 5.32 5.45 -4.81
N LEU A 166 5.66 5.24 -3.55
CA LEU A 166 5.30 4.06 -2.77
C LEU A 166 4.17 4.42 -1.83
N THR A 167 3.00 3.81 -2.01
CA THR A 167 1.88 3.91 -1.06
C THR A 167 1.69 2.58 -0.33
N LEU A 168 1.61 2.62 0.99
CA LEU A 168 1.30 1.46 1.82
C LEU A 168 -0.05 1.66 2.52
N GLY A 169 -0.91 0.65 2.46
CA GLY A 169 -2.07 0.51 3.32
C GLY A 169 -1.80 -0.56 4.36
N TYR A 170 -1.79 -0.19 5.64
CA TYR A 170 -1.46 -1.11 6.74
C TYR A 170 -2.43 -0.97 7.91
N ARG A 171 -2.41 -1.95 8.80
CA ARG A 171 -3.08 -1.89 10.10
C ARG A 171 -2.11 -2.29 11.21
N HIS A 172 -2.43 -1.86 12.42
CA HIS A 172 -1.76 -2.39 13.61
C HIS A 172 -2.35 -3.76 13.97
N HIS A 173 -1.48 -4.73 14.23
CA HIS A 173 -1.86 -6.06 14.70
C HIS A 173 -1.01 -6.45 15.90
N GLY A 174 -1.57 -6.29 17.10
CA GLY A 174 -0.84 -6.46 18.36
C GLY A 174 0.26 -5.40 18.51
N GLN A 175 1.51 -5.82 18.58
CA GLN A 175 2.69 -4.95 18.65
C GLN A 175 3.35 -4.70 17.28
N GLY A 176 2.79 -5.26 16.20
CA GLY A 176 3.36 -5.14 14.86
C GLY A 176 2.45 -4.42 13.88
N ILE A 177 2.96 -4.29 12.66
CA ILE A 177 2.21 -3.81 11.49
C ILE A 177 1.88 -4.99 10.59
N GLU A 178 0.77 -4.88 9.88
CA GLU A 178 0.38 -5.83 8.84
C GLU A 178 -0.04 -5.05 7.60
N ILE A 179 0.65 -5.33 6.48
CA ILE A 179 0.54 -4.59 5.23
C ILE A 179 -0.47 -5.28 4.32
N TYR A 180 -1.52 -4.54 4.00
CA TYR A 180 -2.64 -5.00 3.18
C TYR A 180 -2.54 -4.53 1.74
N LEU A 181 -1.91 -3.39 1.52
CA LEU A 181 -1.75 -2.81 0.20
C LEU A 181 -0.32 -2.26 0.08
N ALA A 182 0.35 -2.57 -1.03
CA ALA A 182 1.58 -1.92 -1.43
C ALA A 182 1.46 -1.51 -2.90
N VAL A 183 1.64 -0.22 -3.20
CA VAL A 183 1.48 0.36 -4.53
C VAL A 183 2.80 1.01 -4.93
N TYR A 184 3.41 0.49 -6.00
CA TYR A 184 4.57 1.06 -6.67
C TYR A 184 4.12 1.73 -7.96
N GLU A 185 4.10 3.06 -7.96
CA GLU A 185 3.78 3.87 -9.13
C GLU A 185 5.01 4.66 -9.58
N LYS A 186 5.14 4.88 -10.90
CA LYS A 186 6.24 5.71 -11.41
C LYS A 186 5.93 7.17 -11.10
N TYR A 187 6.86 7.82 -10.42
CA TYR A 187 6.74 9.23 -10.09
C TYR A 187 7.14 10.07 -11.31
N TYR A 188 6.16 10.77 -11.87
CA TYR A 188 6.41 11.79 -12.87
C TYR A 188 6.26 13.14 -12.17
N PRO A 189 7.36 13.85 -11.85
CA PRO A 189 7.23 15.21 -11.41
C PRO A 189 6.53 15.96 -12.54
N ILE A 190 5.32 16.44 -12.29
CA ILE A 190 4.61 17.26 -13.26
C ILE A 190 5.46 18.52 -13.35
N SER A 191 6.32 18.61 -14.37
CA SER A 191 7.02 19.84 -14.72
C SER A 191 5.99 20.77 -15.33
N VAL A 192 5.13 21.34 -14.47
CA VAL A 192 4.24 22.43 -14.87
C VAL A 192 5.15 23.62 -15.15
N ASN A 193 5.60 23.76 -16.40
CA ASN A 193 6.29 24.94 -16.85
C ASN A 193 5.24 26.06 -16.95
N MET A 194 4.87 26.65 -15.81
CA MET A 194 3.93 27.78 -15.72
C MET A 194 4.39 28.99 -16.56
N SER A 195 5.67 29.02 -16.94
CA SER A 195 6.29 30.05 -17.79
C SER A 195 5.84 30.02 -19.26
N SER A 196 5.15 28.97 -19.73
CA SER A 196 4.69 28.88 -21.13
C SER A 196 3.20 29.14 -21.32
N LEU A 197 2.47 29.55 -20.28
CA LEU A 197 1.11 30.05 -20.48
C LEU A 197 1.21 31.44 -21.11
N PRO A 198 0.65 31.66 -22.32
CA PRO A 198 0.59 32.99 -22.90
C PRO A 198 -0.22 33.87 -21.96
N TYR A 199 0.48 34.78 -21.28
CA TYR A 199 -0.16 35.88 -20.57
C TYR A 199 -0.84 36.74 -21.63
N ASN A 200 -2.16 36.56 -21.79
CA ASN A 200 -3.01 37.49 -22.52
C ASN A 200 -3.41 38.58 -21.51
N PRO A 201 -2.76 39.76 -21.52
CA PRO A 201 -3.27 40.88 -20.74
C PRO A 201 -4.69 41.20 -21.21
N PRO A 202 -5.61 41.56 -20.30
CA PRO A 202 -6.93 42.02 -20.69
C PRO A 202 -6.77 43.23 -21.62
N ASN A 203 -7.28 43.08 -22.84
CA ASN A 203 -7.25 44.10 -23.87
C ASN A 203 -8.24 45.19 -23.46
N GLY A 204 -7.76 46.23 -22.78
CA GLY A 204 -8.57 47.33 -22.22
C GLY A 204 -9.06 48.32 -23.27
N ASN A 205 -9.69 47.86 -24.34
CA ASN A 205 -10.37 48.71 -25.32
C ASN A 205 -11.89 48.53 -25.22
N ASP A 206 -12.46 48.92 -24.08
CA ASP A 206 -13.86 49.32 -24.01
C ASP A 206 -13.88 50.84 -24.18
N THR A 207 -13.82 51.30 -25.43
CA THR A 207 -14.11 52.70 -25.77
C THR A 207 -15.62 52.85 -25.78
N GLU A 208 -16.15 53.51 -24.74
CA GLU A 208 -17.48 54.11 -24.75
C GLU A 208 -17.58 55.10 -25.92
N GLU A 209 -18.41 54.78 -26.93
CA GLU A 209 -18.94 55.78 -27.86
C GLU A 209 -20.44 55.91 -27.63
N ASP A 210 -20.78 56.93 -26.86
CA ASP A 210 -22.10 57.55 -26.76
C ASP A 210 -22.34 58.36 -28.04
N SER A 211 -23.37 58.01 -28.83
CA SER A 211 -24.11 58.90 -29.76
C SER A 211 -25.32 58.21 -30.38
#